data_AF-A0A8J6TNW8-F1
#
_entry.id   AF-A0A8J6TNW8-F1
#
_cell.length_a   1.000
_cell.length_b   1.000
_cell.length_c   1.000
_cell.angle_alpha   90.00
_cell.angle_beta   90.00
_cell.angle_gamma   90.00
#
_symmetry.space_group_name_H-M   'P 1'
#
loop_
_entity.id
_entity.type
_entity.pdbx_description
1 polymer ?
#
loop_
_entity_poly.entity_id
_entity_poly.type
_entity_poly.pdbx_seq_one_letter_code
_entity_poly.pdbx_strand_id
1 'polypeptide(L)' 'MARPLRIEYAGALYHVTARENERKRLYFSKTDYGKFREYIEGAKGNALS' A
#
# COMPACT_ATOMS: atom_id res chain seq x y z
N MET A 1 -10.67 -2.22 -3.73
CA MET A 1 -11.48 -2.86 -2.68
C MET A 1 -10.52 -3.40 -1.64
N ALA A 2 -10.34 -2.70 -0.51
CA ALA A 2 -9.55 -3.24 0.59
C ALA A 2 -10.39 -4.31 1.28
N ARG A 3 -9.89 -5.54 1.35
CA ARG A 3 -10.52 -6.58 2.16
C ARG A 3 -9.82 -6.61 3.52
N PRO A 4 -10.57 -6.67 4.64
CA PRO A 4 -9.96 -6.82 5.95
C PRO A 4 -9.16 -8.12 6.01
N LEU A 5 -8.07 -8.09 6.77
CA LEU A 5 -7.19 -9.24 6.96
C LEU A 5 -7.95 -10.35 7.68
N ARG A 6 -7.79 -11.58 7.22
CA ARG A 6 -8.51 -12.74 7.79
C ARG A 6 -7.80 -13.36 9.00
N ILE A 7 -6.52 -13.07 9.19
CA ILE A 7 -5.71 -13.63 10.27
C ILE A 7 -4.73 -12.53 10.68
N GLU A 8 -4.77 -12.15 11.95
CA GLU A 8 -3.89 -11.14 12.55
C GLU A 8 -3.16 -11.75 13.75
N TYR A 9 -1.83 -11.64 13.78
CA TYR A 9 -1.00 -12.05 14.91
C TYR A 9 0.23 -11.14 15.01
N ALA A 10 0.79 -11.04 16.22
CA ALA A 10 1.94 -10.19 16.48
C ALA A 10 3.16 -10.62 15.65
N GLY A 11 3.79 -9.66 14.98
CA GLY A 11 4.97 -9.91 14.15
C GLY A 11 4.69 -10.58 12.80
N ALA A 12 3.43 -10.70 12.39
CA ALA A 12 3.09 -11.23 11.07
C ALA A 12 3.69 -10.37 9.94
N LEU A 13 4.28 -11.03 8.95
CA LEU A 13 4.74 -10.38 7.71
C LEU A 13 3.64 -10.50 6.66
N TYR A 14 3.22 -9.36 6.10
CA TYR A 14 2.17 -9.31 5.09
C TYR A 14 2.73 -8.91 3.72
N HIS A 15 2.31 -9.64 2.68
CA HIS A 15 2.52 -9.22 1.29
C HIS A 15 1.29 -8.46 0.80
N VAL A 16 1.43 -7.15 0.63
CA VAL A 16 0.38 -6.28 0.08
C VAL A 16 0.61 -6.09 -1.42
N THR A 17 -0.41 -6.40 -2.22
CA THR A 17 -0.39 -6.14 -3.67
C THR A 17 -1.53 -5.20 -4.04
N ALA A 18 -1.24 -4.24 -4.91
CA ALA A 18 -2.22 -3.28 -5.41
C ALA A 18 -2.52 -3.57 -6.88
N ARG A 19 -3.80 -3.49 -7.25
CA ARG A 19 -4.26 -3.66 -8.64
C ARG A 19 -5.20 -2.51 -8.98
N GLU A 20 -4.93 -1.86 -10.10
CA GLU A 20 -5.83 -0.85 -10.64
C GLU A 20 -7.15 -1.45 -11.10
N ASN A 21 -8.19 -0.62 -11.06
CA ASN A 21 -9.43 -0.96 -11.72
C ASN A 21 -9.22 -0.94 -13.24
N GLU A 22 -9.95 -1.78 -13.97
CA GLU A 22 -9.94 -1.79 -15.44
C GLU A 22 -8.60 -2.16 -16.12
N ARG A 23 -7.70 -2.88 -15.44
CA ARG A 23 -6.39 -3.34 -15.98
C ARG A 23 -5.47 -2.21 -16.45
N LYS A 24 -5.67 -0.99 -15.96
CA LYS A 24 -4.81 0.16 -16.25
C LYS A 24 -3.47 0.06 -15.53
N ARG A 25 -2.50 0.87 -15.95
CA ARG A 25 -1.20 0.96 -15.28
C ARG A 25 -1.38 1.66 -13.93
N LEU A 26 -0.84 1.07 -12.87
CA LEU A 26 -0.80 1.62 -11.51
C LEU A 26 0.12 2.85 -11.43
N TYR A 27 1.21 2.84 -12.22
CA TYR A 27 2.13 3.96 -12.36
C TYR A 27 2.22 4.35 -13.84
N PHE A 28 2.03 5.63 -14.14
CA PHE A 28 2.10 6.17 -15.50
C PHE A 28 3.51 6.68 -15.81
N SER A 29 4.27 7.03 -14.78
CA SER A 29 5.64 7.55 -14.84
C SER A 29 6.50 6.98 -13.70
N LYS A 30 7.84 7.09 -13.83
CA LYS A 30 8.76 6.71 -12.74
C LYS A 30 8.57 7.56 -11.47
N THR A 31 8.10 8.80 -11.62
CA THR A 31 7.87 9.72 -10.49
C THR A 31 6.67 9.31 -9.63
N ASP A 32 5.70 8.61 -10.20
CA ASP A 32 4.52 8.16 -9.46
C ASP A 32 4.88 7.14 -8.38
N TYR A 33 5.88 6.30 -8.64
CA TYR A 33 6.42 5.38 -7.65
C TYR A 33 7.07 6.11 -6.47
N GLY A 34 7.79 7.21 -6.74
CA GLY A 34 8.39 8.05 -5.69
C GLY A 34 7.33 8.64 -4.76
N LYS A 35 6.30 9.26 -5.34
CA LYS A 35 5.16 9.80 -4.58
C LYS A 35 4.42 8.74 -3.79
N PHE A 36 4.21 7.55 -4.37
CA PHE A 36 3.59 6.44 -3.65
C PHE A 36 4.39 6.05 -2.40
N ARG A 37 5.72 6.00 -2.50
CA ARG A 37 6.59 5.73 -1.35
C ARG A 37 6.47 6.80 -0.27
N GLU A 38 6.40 8.07 -0.64
CA GLU A 38 6.18 9.19 0.31
C GLU A 38 4.86 9.03 1.07
N TYR A 39 3.76 8.65 0.38
CA TYR A 39 2.47 8.40 1.03
C TYR A 39 2.51 7.23 2.02
N ILE A 40 3.19 6.13 1.68
CA ILE A 40 3.31 4.97 2.58
C ILE A 40 4.14 5.32 3.82
N GLU A 41 5.23 6.06 3.67
CA GLU A 41 6.04 6.49 4.82
C GLU A 41 5.28 7.49 5.71
N GLY A 42 4.54 8.43 5.12
CA GLY A 42 3.66 9.33 5.87
C GLY A 42 2.55 8.58 6.63
N ALA A 43 1.95 7.56 6.02
CA ALA A 43 0.91 6.75 6.65
C ALA A 43 1.45 5.89 7.82
N LYS A 44 2.69 5.37 7.71
CA LYS A 44 3.35 4.66 8.83
C LYS A 44 3.52 5.56 10.05
N GLY A 45 3.91 6.82 9.85
CA GLY A 45 4.12 7.78 10.94
C GLY A 45 2.84 8.16 11.68
N ASN A 46 1.68 8.11 11.00
CA ASN A 46 0.38 8.45 11.57
C ASN A 46 -0.35 7.25 12.23
N ALA A 47 0.18 6.04 12.08
CA ALA A 47 -0.39 4.82 12.69
C ALA A 47 0.19 4.51 14.07
N LEU A 48 1.12 5.35 14.57
CA LEU A 48 1.84 5.19 15.84
C LEU A 48 1.60 6.38 16.81
N SER A 49 0.65 7.27 16.52
CA SER A 49 0.24 8.39 17.37
C SER A 49 -1.17 8.21 17.93
#